data_AF-A0A173XG09-F1
#
_entry.id   AF-A0A173XG09-F1
#
_cell.length_a   1.000
_cell.length_b   1.000
_cell.length_c   1.000
_cell.angle_alpha   90.00
_cell.angle_beta   90.00
_cell.angle_gamma   90.00
#
_symmetry.space_group_name_H-M   'P 1'
#
loop_
_entity.id
_entity.type
_entity.pdbx_description
1 polymer ?
#
loop_
_entity_poly.entity_id
_entity_poly.type
_entity_poly.pdbx_seq_one_letter_code
_entity_poly.pdbx_strand_id
1 'polypeptide(L)'
;MRELRIAYRRFGIRHEIIRRVPQKWEELTPAQFLLVSRLYLQEIDEPSFLKEFYSLPYGVGSDTYYSYKLSELVEFISDCRVRMDRFILPAVSGLKAPGDRLKGMCFEHFMHVDTAFNRYVRDGKDASLDTFVAMLYLKDNEYIVLPSGGKNGLFSRQKPLILQKRIMKVTKIDRHVKYAIFLNYVFVKRWLSKAFPFLFPLDDEPEEKRNSPAAPSVNWLDIFDAFVGDDVAVMEKYQAMPVATAFRLLNKRIRDAQKQKK
;
A
#
# COMPACT_ATOMS: atom_id res chain seq x y z
N MET A 1 -2.75 3.36 -20.89
CA MET A 1 -1.81 4.46 -21.21
C MET A 1 -2.34 5.14 -22.44
N ARG A 2 -2.66 6.43 -22.34
CA ARG A 2 -3.22 7.25 -23.43
C ARG A 2 -2.17 8.18 -23.99
N GLU A 3 -2.24 8.49 -25.29
CA GLU A 3 -1.45 9.56 -25.86
C GLU A 3 -2.14 10.91 -25.65
N LEU A 4 -1.42 11.83 -25.00
CA LEU A 4 -1.77 13.23 -24.84
C LEU A 4 -0.90 14.04 -25.81
N ARG A 5 -1.55 14.72 -26.76
CA ARG A 5 -0.88 15.64 -27.69
C ARG A 5 -1.10 17.06 -27.22
N ILE A 6 -0.02 17.80 -27.02
CA ILE A 6 -0.07 19.18 -26.52
C ILE A 6 0.59 20.07 -27.57
N ALA A 7 -0.23 20.88 -28.24
CA ALA A 7 0.23 21.89 -29.16
C ALA A 7 0.26 23.25 -28.44
N TYR A 8 1.37 23.97 -28.55
CA TYR A 8 1.54 25.29 -27.93
C TYR A 8 2.40 26.19 -28.82
N ARG A 9 2.37 27.50 -28.57
CA ARG A 9 3.25 28.47 -29.25
C ARG A 9 4.24 29.07 -28.26
N ARG A 10 5.49 29.20 -28.66
CA ARG A 10 6.53 29.89 -27.91
C ARG A 10 7.35 30.75 -28.86
N PHE A 11 7.48 32.05 -28.57
CA PHE A 11 8.14 33.02 -29.45
C PHE A 11 7.64 32.96 -30.92
N GLY A 12 6.32 32.80 -31.11
CA GLY A 12 5.70 32.71 -32.44
C GLY A 12 5.83 31.35 -33.15
N ILE A 13 6.66 30.43 -32.64
CA ILE A 13 6.86 29.09 -33.22
C ILE A 13 5.86 28.11 -32.61
N ARG A 14 5.19 27.31 -33.48
CA ARG A 14 4.32 26.22 -33.03
C ARG A 14 5.17 25.02 -32.64
N HIS A 15 4.98 24.56 -31.42
CA HIS A 15 5.55 23.34 -30.89
C HIS A 15 4.46 22.31 -30.65
N GLU A 16 4.81 21.04 -30.78
CA GLU A 16 3.95 19.92 -30.42
C GLU A 16 4.77 18.93 -29.60
N ILE A 17 4.18 18.49 -28.48
CA ILE A 17 4.74 17.40 -27.69
C ILE A 17 3.69 16.30 -27.55
N ILE A 18 4.15 15.05 -27.68
CA ILE A 18 3.34 13.86 -27.41
C ILE A 18 3.84 13.26 -26.11
N ARG A 19 2.90 12.91 -25.23
CA ARG A 19 3.15 12.30 -23.92
C ARG A 19 2.28 11.08 -23.76
N ARG A 20 2.83 10.03 -23.15
CA ARG A 20 2.04 8.89 -22.69
C ARG A 20 1.61 9.17 -21.26
N VAL A 21 0.31 9.20 -21.02
CA VAL A 21 -0.27 9.52 -19.73
C VAL A 21 -1.00 8.32 -19.15
N PRO A 22 -0.94 8.12 -17.82
CA PRO A 22 -1.64 7.04 -17.15
C PRO A 22 -3.16 7.25 -17.24
N GLN A 23 -3.91 6.16 -17.33
CA GLN A 23 -5.38 6.16 -17.29
C GLN A 23 -5.93 5.45 -16.06
N LYS A 24 -5.06 4.79 -15.30
CA LYS A 24 -5.37 3.99 -14.12
C LYS A 24 -4.16 3.97 -13.20
N TRP A 25 -4.39 3.66 -11.94
CA TRP A 25 -3.37 3.67 -10.89
C TRP A 25 -2.16 2.79 -11.20
N GLU A 26 -2.37 1.63 -11.83
CA GLU A 26 -1.30 0.67 -12.11
C GLU A 26 -0.30 1.14 -13.18
N GLU A 27 -0.63 2.22 -13.89
CA GLU A 27 0.22 2.83 -14.92
C GLU A 27 1.04 4.00 -14.38
N LEU A 28 0.81 4.42 -13.13
CA LEU A 28 1.55 5.51 -12.51
C LEU A 28 3.03 5.13 -12.32
N THR A 29 3.90 6.06 -12.69
CA THR A 29 5.31 6.00 -12.26
C THR A 29 5.43 6.34 -10.77
N PRO A 30 6.53 5.94 -10.10
CA PRO A 30 6.81 6.33 -8.72
C PRO A 30 6.69 7.85 -8.48
N ALA A 31 7.24 8.65 -9.39
CA ALA A 31 7.19 10.12 -9.28
C ALA A 31 5.74 10.65 -9.38
N GLN A 32 4.96 10.16 -10.34
CA GLN A 32 3.55 10.56 -10.47
C GLN A 32 2.72 10.14 -9.26
N PHE A 33 2.97 8.96 -8.70
CA PHE A 33 2.27 8.50 -7.50
C PHE A 33 2.60 9.35 -6.25
N LEU A 34 3.84 9.84 -6.12
CA LEU A 34 4.21 10.80 -5.08
C LEU A 34 3.51 12.15 -5.27
N LEU A 35 3.34 12.63 -6.51
CA LEU A 35 2.56 13.84 -6.78
C LEU A 35 1.10 13.69 -6.37
N VAL A 36 0.49 12.53 -6.65
CA VAL A 36 -0.87 12.23 -6.19
C VAL A 36 -0.94 12.27 -4.67
N SER A 37 0.03 11.67 -3.97
CA SER A 37 0.10 11.75 -2.51
C SER A 37 0.18 13.18 -1.98
N ARG A 38 1.01 14.03 -2.60
CA ARG A 38 1.08 15.47 -2.25
C ARG A 38 -0.26 16.16 -2.47
N LEU A 39 -0.97 15.85 -3.56
CA LEU A 39 -2.30 16.40 -3.85
C LEU A 39 -3.32 16.01 -2.76
N TYR A 40 -3.34 14.72 -2.37
CA TYR A 40 -4.22 14.23 -1.29
C TYR A 40 -3.95 14.90 0.06
N LEU A 41 -2.68 15.19 0.34
CA LEU A 41 -2.26 15.91 1.55
C LEU A 41 -2.40 17.44 1.44
N GLN A 42 -2.88 17.96 0.31
CA GLN A 42 -2.98 19.39 0.03
C GLN A 42 -1.62 20.13 0.11
N GLU A 43 -0.53 19.42 -0.16
CA GLU A 43 0.85 19.97 -0.20
C GLU A 43 1.20 20.58 -1.57
N ILE A 44 0.29 20.47 -2.55
CA ILE A 44 0.41 21.04 -3.90
C ILE A 44 -1.00 21.41 -4.37
N ASP A 45 -1.13 22.57 -5.02
CA ASP A 45 -2.38 22.97 -5.66
C ASP A 45 -2.62 22.21 -6.97
N GLU A 46 -3.87 22.16 -7.43
CA GLU A 46 -4.26 21.43 -8.65
C GLU A 46 -3.51 21.93 -9.91
N PRO A 47 -3.39 23.24 -10.20
CA PRO A 47 -2.59 23.73 -11.32
C PRO A 47 -1.12 23.26 -11.30
N SER A 48 -0.46 23.37 -10.15
CA SER A 48 0.92 22.90 -9.95
C SER A 48 1.02 21.38 -10.11
N PHE A 49 0.06 20.64 -9.58
CA PHE A 49 -0.03 19.20 -9.74
C PHE A 49 -0.14 18.80 -11.22
N LEU A 50 -1.07 19.36 -11.98
CA LEU A 50 -1.26 19.03 -13.39
C LEU A 50 -0.01 19.36 -14.22
N LYS A 51 0.63 20.49 -13.91
CA LYS A 51 1.88 20.90 -14.56
C LYS A 51 3.01 19.90 -14.32
N GLU A 52 3.24 19.48 -13.08
CA GLU A 52 4.27 18.51 -12.73
C GLU A 52 3.92 17.11 -13.26
N PHE A 53 2.66 16.67 -13.08
CA PHE A 53 2.18 15.33 -13.43
C PHE A 53 2.27 15.04 -14.93
N TYR A 54 1.96 16.03 -15.76
CA TYR A 54 2.07 15.94 -17.22
C TYR A 54 3.39 16.48 -17.78
N SER A 55 4.28 16.99 -16.92
CA SER A 55 5.54 17.62 -17.32
C SER A 55 5.32 18.71 -18.39
N LEU A 56 4.39 19.63 -18.12
CA LEU A 56 3.99 20.68 -19.05
C LEU A 56 5.11 21.73 -19.22
N PRO A 57 5.37 22.23 -20.45
CA PRO A 57 6.29 23.32 -20.67
C PRO A 57 5.85 24.61 -19.95
N TYR A 58 6.81 25.49 -19.68
CA TYR A 58 6.53 26.79 -19.06
C TYR A 58 5.51 27.60 -19.87
N GLY A 59 4.48 28.11 -19.20
CA GLY A 59 3.39 28.89 -19.80
C GLY A 59 2.32 28.06 -20.52
N VAL A 60 2.41 26.72 -20.51
CA VAL A 60 1.40 25.82 -21.07
C VAL A 60 0.45 25.34 -19.97
N GLY A 61 -0.85 25.33 -20.25
CA GLY A 61 -1.86 24.82 -19.31
C GLY A 61 -2.30 25.83 -18.23
N SER A 62 -2.13 27.13 -18.46
CA SER A 62 -2.68 28.18 -17.57
C SER A 62 -4.11 28.60 -17.94
N ASP A 63 -4.60 28.20 -19.11
CA ASP A 63 -5.95 28.48 -19.54
C ASP A 63 -6.95 27.49 -18.91
N THR A 64 -8.06 28.02 -18.41
CA THR A 64 -9.07 27.31 -17.61
C THR A 64 -9.63 26.09 -18.36
N TYR A 65 -9.84 26.20 -19.67
CA TYR A 65 -10.33 25.09 -20.48
C TYR A 65 -9.32 23.93 -20.56
N TYR A 66 -8.04 24.24 -20.80
CA TYR A 66 -7.00 23.21 -20.84
C TYR A 66 -6.80 22.55 -19.48
N SER A 67 -6.78 23.34 -18.40
CA SER A 67 -6.68 22.79 -17.04
C SER A 67 -7.82 21.82 -16.76
N TYR A 68 -9.07 22.21 -17.07
CA TYR A 68 -10.23 21.32 -16.93
C TYR A 68 -10.08 20.02 -17.72
N LYS A 69 -9.66 20.09 -18.99
CA LYS A 69 -9.43 18.90 -19.83
C LYS A 69 -8.29 18.01 -19.34
N LEU A 70 -7.27 18.59 -18.71
CA LEU A 70 -6.21 17.83 -18.07
C LEU A 70 -6.71 17.19 -16.76
N SER A 71 -7.55 17.86 -15.98
CA SER A 71 -8.17 17.30 -14.77
C SER A 71 -9.07 16.08 -15.09
N GLU A 72 -9.84 16.12 -16.18
CA GLU A 72 -10.62 14.95 -16.64
C GLU A 72 -9.74 13.70 -16.86
N LEU A 73 -8.48 13.88 -17.30
CA LEU A 73 -7.57 12.77 -17.58
C LEU A 73 -6.96 12.14 -16.31
N VAL A 74 -6.98 12.85 -15.18
CA VAL A 74 -6.56 12.32 -13.88
C VAL A 74 -7.73 11.91 -12.99
N GLU A 75 -8.99 12.00 -13.44
CA GLU A 75 -10.17 11.69 -12.61
C GLU A 75 -10.12 10.29 -11.96
N PHE A 76 -9.43 9.33 -12.61
CA PHE A 76 -9.23 7.99 -12.06
C PHE A 76 -8.53 7.98 -10.69
N ILE A 77 -7.73 9.01 -10.36
CA ILE A 77 -7.08 9.12 -9.05
C ILE A 77 -8.11 9.33 -7.95
N SER A 78 -9.31 9.80 -8.22
CA SER A 78 -10.36 9.93 -7.21
C SER A 78 -10.95 8.58 -6.79
N ASP A 79 -10.86 7.55 -7.65
CA ASP A 79 -11.34 6.21 -7.33
C ASP A 79 -10.26 5.36 -6.64
N CYS A 80 -10.29 5.35 -5.31
CA CYS A 80 -9.40 4.51 -4.52
C CYS A 80 -9.80 3.03 -4.50
N ARG A 81 -10.91 2.59 -5.12
CA ARG A 81 -11.43 1.18 -5.08
C ARG A 81 -10.61 0.20 -5.91
N VAL A 82 -9.49 0.66 -6.44
CA VAL A 82 -8.52 -0.16 -7.14
C VAL A 82 -7.96 -1.26 -6.24
N ARG A 83 -7.71 -2.39 -6.89
CA ARG A 83 -7.16 -3.61 -6.30
C ARG A 83 -5.81 -3.83 -6.94
N MET A 84 -4.74 -3.71 -6.17
CA MET A 84 -3.39 -3.86 -6.68
C MET A 84 -2.60 -4.83 -5.81
N ASP A 85 -1.91 -5.78 -6.44
CA ASP A 85 -1.14 -6.82 -5.75
C ASP A 85 0.36 -6.48 -5.66
N ARG A 86 0.74 -5.24 -5.95
CA ARG A 86 2.13 -4.76 -5.96
C ARG A 86 2.27 -3.35 -5.41
N PHE A 87 3.50 -2.97 -5.08
CA PHE A 87 3.84 -1.61 -4.67
C PHE A 87 4.39 -0.80 -5.86
N ILE A 88 3.87 0.40 -6.05
CA ILE A 88 4.37 1.40 -7.03
C ILE A 88 5.73 1.96 -6.56
N LEU A 89 5.95 2.04 -5.25
CA LEU A 89 7.23 2.43 -4.65
C LEU A 89 8.01 1.16 -4.25
N PRO A 90 8.84 0.55 -5.11
CA PRO A 90 9.55 -0.68 -4.76
C PRO A 90 10.61 -0.46 -3.68
N ALA A 91 11.15 0.76 -3.57
CA ALA A 91 12.13 1.12 -2.57
C ALA A 91 12.04 2.60 -2.19
N VAL A 92 12.33 2.90 -0.92
CA VAL A 92 12.40 4.25 -0.36
C VAL A 92 13.56 4.30 0.64
N SER A 93 14.49 5.23 0.47
CA SER A 93 15.61 5.46 1.40
C SER A 93 16.40 4.19 1.79
N GLY A 94 16.61 3.30 0.81
CA GLY A 94 17.33 2.03 1.00
C GLY A 94 16.51 0.91 1.69
N LEU A 95 15.21 1.13 1.89
CA LEU A 95 14.25 0.13 2.35
C LEU A 95 13.43 -0.36 1.18
N LYS A 96 13.01 -1.62 1.17
CA LYS A 96 12.25 -2.24 0.08
C LYS A 96 10.86 -2.67 0.54
N ALA A 97 9.89 -2.48 -0.34
CA ALA A 97 8.56 -3.04 -0.19
C ALA A 97 8.61 -4.58 -0.30
N PRO A 98 7.59 -5.29 0.21
CA PRO A 98 7.33 -6.66 -0.20
C PRO A 98 7.19 -6.76 -1.72
N GLY A 99 7.59 -7.90 -2.29
CA GLY A 99 7.38 -8.16 -3.71
C GLY A 99 5.91 -8.38 -4.06
N ASP A 100 5.63 -8.58 -5.34
CA ASP A 100 4.29 -8.86 -5.86
C ASP A 100 3.60 -9.96 -5.05
N ARG A 101 2.32 -9.75 -4.75
CA ARG A 101 1.48 -10.61 -3.90
C ARG A 101 2.09 -10.86 -2.53
N LEU A 102 2.77 -9.85 -1.99
CA LEU A 102 3.46 -9.88 -0.69
C LEU A 102 4.59 -10.93 -0.64
N LYS A 103 5.24 -11.21 -1.79
CA LYS A 103 6.38 -12.12 -1.85
C LYS A 103 7.49 -11.64 -0.92
N GLY A 104 8.02 -12.56 -0.12
CA GLY A 104 9.06 -12.28 0.88
C GLY A 104 8.53 -11.93 2.27
N MET A 105 7.21 -11.78 2.44
CA MET A 105 6.55 -11.55 3.72
C MET A 105 6.11 -12.87 4.36
N CYS A 106 6.42 -13.08 5.65
CA CYS A 106 5.84 -14.17 6.44
C CYS A 106 4.51 -13.74 7.08
N PHE A 107 3.76 -14.70 7.61
CA PHE A 107 2.45 -14.45 8.20
C PHE A 107 2.51 -13.50 9.40
N GLU A 108 3.44 -13.71 10.33
CA GLU A 108 3.58 -12.82 11.49
C GLU A 108 4.05 -11.41 11.10
N HIS A 109 4.93 -11.29 10.11
CA HIS A 109 5.29 -9.99 9.54
C HIS A 109 4.04 -9.26 9.03
N PHE A 110 3.17 -9.95 8.30
CA PHE A 110 1.90 -9.37 7.86
C PHE A 110 1.01 -8.95 9.03
N MET A 111 0.86 -9.77 10.07
CA MET A 111 0.05 -9.43 11.26
C MET A 111 0.54 -8.14 11.91
N HIS A 112 1.85 -7.95 12.07
CA HIS A 112 2.43 -6.73 12.61
C HIS A 112 2.14 -5.51 11.72
N VAL A 113 2.33 -5.65 10.42
CA VAL A 113 2.09 -4.58 9.45
C VAL A 113 0.60 -4.18 9.43
N ASP A 114 -0.31 -5.15 9.39
CA ASP A 114 -1.74 -4.89 9.36
C ASP A 114 -2.23 -4.27 10.67
N THR A 115 -1.67 -4.68 11.80
CA THR A 115 -1.93 -4.06 13.11
C THR A 115 -1.47 -2.60 13.14
N ALA A 116 -0.27 -2.30 12.63
CA ALA A 116 0.26 -0.95 12.55
C ALA A 116 -0.53 -0.08 11.56
N PHE A 117 -0.96 -0.65 10.44
CA PHE A 117 -1.87 -0.01 9.48
C PHE A 117 -3.18 0.39 10.14
N ASN A 118 -3.87 -0.55 10.80
CA ASN A 118 -5.15 -0.28 11.47
C ASN A 118 -5.01 0.76 12.59
N ARG A 119 -3.85 0.81 13.26
CA ARG A 119 -3.54 1.86 14.25
C ARG A 119 -3.53 3.25 13.60
N TYR A 120 -2.85 3.41 12.47
CA TYR A 120 -2.83 4.68 11.74
C TYR A 120 -4.21 5.06 11.17
N VAL A 121 -4.95 4.09 10.62
CA VAL A 121 -6.34 4.32 10.15
C VAL A 121 -7.21 4.88 11.28
N ARG A 122 -7.02 4.39 12.51
CA ARG A 122 -7.80 4.80 13.67
C ARG A 122 -7.42 6.18 14.21
N ASP A 123 -6.13 6.49 14.33
CA ASP A 123 -5.67 7.69 15.03
C ASP A 123 -5.15 8.82 14.12
N GLY A 124 -4.86 8.53 12.85
CA GLY A 124 -4.31 9.48 11.88
C GLY A 124 -2.96 10.08 12.26
N LYS A 125 -2.26 9.54 13.27
CA LYS A 125 -1.05 10.15 13.83
C LYS A 125 0.19 9.76 13.02
N ASP A 126 1.08 10.73 12.78
CA ASP A 126 2.33 10.50 12.05
C ASP A 126 3.21 9.42 12.70
N ALA A 127 3.22 9.30 14.04
CA ALA A 127 3.95 8.25 14.73
C ALA A 127 3.42 6.82 14.41
N SER A 128 2.11 6.70 14.21
CA SER A 128 1.48 5.44 13.79
C SER A 128 1.80 5.13 12.33
N LEU A 129 1.84 6.16 11.47
CA LEU A 129 2.29 6.06 10.08
C LEU A 129 3.76 5.62 10.00
N ASP A 130 4.64 6.21 10.82
CA ASP A 130 6.06 5.86 10.89
C ASP A 130 6.25 4.40 11.31
N THR A 131 5.48 3.94 12.30
CA THR A 131 5.51 2.54 12.75
C THR A 131 5.06 1.59 11.64
N PHE A 132 3.98 1.94 10.93
CA PHE A 132 3.49 1.16 9.80
C PHE A 132 4.54 1.04 8.68
N VAL A 133 5.11 2.16 8.23
CA VAL A 133 6.14 2.18 7.19
C VAL A 133 7.40 1.43 7.65
N ALA A 134 7.79 1.58 8.92
CA ALA A 134 8.94 0.90 9.52
C ALA A 134 8.82 -0.63 9.50
N MET A 135 7.61 -1.16 9.72
CA MET A 135 7.35 -2.59 9.68
C MET A 135 7.17 -3.12 8.26
N LEU A 136 6.58 -2.33 7.36
CA LEU A 136 6.29 -2.77 5.98
C LEU A 136 7.55 -2.81 5.10
N TYR A 137 8.39 -1.77 5.13
CA TYR A 137 9.56 -1.66 4.26
C TYR A 137 10.81 -2.11 5.01
N LEU A 138 11.41 -3.22 4.57
CA LEU A 138 12.57 -3.85 5.21
C LEU A 138 13.84 -3.71 4.36
N LYS A 139 15.01 -3.89 4.97
CA LYS A 139 16.24 -4.12 4.18
C LYS A 139 16.29 -5.57 3.71
N ASP A 140 17.04 -5.83 2.65
CA ASP A 140 17.22 -7.18 2.09
C ASP A 140 17.69 -8.23 3.10
N ASN A 141 18.43 -7.79 4.12
CA ASN A 141 19.01 -8.65 5.13
C ASN A 141 18.30 -8.53 6.49
N GLU A 142 17.13 -7.93 6.56
CA GLU A 142 16.35 -7.82 7.79
C GLU A 142 15.15 -8.75 7.79
N TYR A 143 14.77 -9.21 8.98
CA TYR A 143 13.56 -9.99 9.20
C TYR A 143 12.87 -9.54 10.49
N ILE A 144 11.55 -9.70 10.55
CA ILE A 144 10.80 -9.61 11.81
C ILE A 144 10.83 -10.98 12.50
N VAL A 145 10.52 -12.02 11.74
CA VAL A 145 10.58 -13.43 12.16
C VAL A 145 11.48 -14.18 11.20
N LEU A 146 12.30 -15.10 11.73
CA LEU A 146 13.12 -15.95 10.89
C LEU A 146 12.20 -16.81 10.02
N PRO A 147 12.31 -16.77 8.68
CA PRO A 147 11.51 -17.61 7.80
C PRO A 147 11.72 -19.09 8.13
N SER A 148 10.71 -19.94 7.93
CA SER A 148 10.81 -21.38 8.21
C SER A 148 12.00 -22.00 7.45
N GLY A 149 12.94 -22.60 8.18
CA GLY A 149 14.17 -23.17 7.62
C GLY A 149 15.34 -22.19 7.49
N GLY A 150 15.15 -20.91 7.84
CA GLY A 150 16.22 -19.92 7.96
C GLY A 150 17.11 -20.23 9.16
N LYS A 151 18.39 -20.52 8.91
CA LYS A 151 19.39 -20.68 9.97
C LYS A 151 20.09 -19.35 10.19
N ASN A 152 19.89 -18.74 11.36
CA ASN A 152 20.67 -17.59 11.78
C ASN A 152 21.98 -18.05 12.45
N GLY A 153 22.86 -18.67 11.67
CA GLY A 153 24.18 -19.10 12.15
C GLY A 153 25.17 -17.93 12.29
N LEU A 154 26.36 -18.18 12.86
CA LEU A 154 27.43 -17.18 13.03
C LEU A 154 27.80 -16.42 11.74
N PHE A 155 27.59 -17.02 10.56
CA PHE A 155 27.86 -16.44 9.25
C PHE A 155 26.63 -15.84 8.55
N SER A 156 25.47 -15.88 9.19
CA SER A 156 24.25 -15.30 8.64
C SER A 156 24.37 -13.79 8.59
N ARG A 157 24.11 -13.22 7.40
CA ARG A 157 24.00 -11.77 7.22
C ARG A 157 22.62 -11.23 7.60
N GLN A 158 21.68 -12.11 7.95
CA GLN A 158 20.33 -11.75 8.35
C GLN A 158 20.33 -11.16 9.77
N LYS A 159 19.59 -10.07 9.95
CA LYS A 159 19.52 -9.33 11.22
C LYS A 159 18.05 -9.10 11.61
N PRO A 160 17.69 -9.27 12.89
CA PRO A 160 16.36 -8.91 13.32
C PRO A 160 16.13 -7.41 13.15
N LEU A 161 14.90 -7.03 12.82
CA LEU A 161 14.47 -5.64 12.75
C LEU A 161 14.55 -5.00 14.15
N ILE A 162 15.38 -3.98 14.30
CA ILE A 162 15.39 -3.13 15.50
C ILE A 162 14.42 -1.97 15.26
N LEU A 163 13.16 -2.14 15.66
CA LEU A 163 12.06 -1.22 15.33
C LEU A 163 12.35 0.22 15.73
N GLN A 164 12.84 0.48 16.95
CA GLN A 164 13.15 1.84 17.41
C GLN A 164 14.17 2.55 16.52
N LYS A 165 15.26 1.85 16.15
CA LYS A 165 16.27 2.38 15.23
C LYS A 165 15.70 2.61 13.82
N ARG A 166 14.73 1.80 13.39
CA ARG A 166 14.04 1.97 12.11
C ARG A 166 13.14 3.18 12.13
N ILE A 167 12.34 3.37 13.17
CA ILE A 167 11.43 4.50 13.31
C ILE A 167 12.22 5.82 13.22
N MET A 168 13.36 5.94 13.91
CA MET A 168 14.24 7.12 13.82
C MET A 168 14.74 7.46 12.40
N LYS A 169 14.75 6.48 11.48
CA LYS A 169 15.09 6.70 10.07
C LYS A 169 13.87 7.06 9.25
N VAL A 170 12.74 6.38 9.51
CA VAL A 170 11.48 6.59 8.82
C VAL A 170 10.89 7.97 9.14
N THR A 171 11.07 8.47 10.36
CA THR A 171 10.64 9.83 10.74
C THR A 171 11.26 10.92 9.87
N LYS A 172 12.44 10.67 9.27
CA LYS A 172 13.13 11.59 8.36
C LYS A 172 12.62 11.54 6.92
N ILE A 173 11.79 10.56 6.58
CA ILE A 173 11.17 10.43 5.26
C ILE A 173 10.00 11.42 5.20
N ASP A 174 9.88 12.15 4.08
CA ASP A 174 8.81 13.11 3.86
C ASP A 174 7.42 12.49 4.04
N ARG A 175 6.50 13.29 4.58
CA ARG A 175 5.14 12.85 4.93
C ARG A 175 4.40 12.30 3.72
N HIS A 176 4.45 12.96 2.57
CA HIS A 176 3.81 12.48 1.34
C HIS A 176 4.40 11.15 0.84
N VAL A 177 5.67 10.85 1.06
CA VAL A 177 6.23 9.54 0.69
C VAL A 177 5.64 8.46 1.58
N LYS A 178 5.55 8.70 2.89
CA LYS A 178 4.93 7.76 3.85
C LYS A 178 3.44 7.57 3.56
N TYR A 179 2.73 8.65 3.23
CA TYR A 179 1.32 8.59 2.86
C TYR A 179 1.09 7.84 1.54
N ALA A 180 2.00 7.97 0.56
CA ALA A 180 1.93 7.18 -0.68
C ALA A 180 2.06 5.67 -0.39
N ILE A 181 2.93 5.28 0.54
CA ILE A 181 3.05 3.88 0.99
C ILE A 181 1.74 3.40 1.62
N PHE A 182 1.14 4.22 2.50
CA PHE A 182 -0.16 3.93 3.10
C PHE A 182 -1.26 3.76 2.04
N LEU A 183 -1.39 4.71 1.11
CA LEU A 183 -2.37 4.68 0.04
C LEU A 183 -2.21 3.42 -0.84
N ASN A 184 -0.97 3.06 -1.16
CA ASN A 184 -0.71 1.84 -1.91
C ASN A 184 -1.15 0.59 -1.13
N TYR A 185 -0.95 0.56 0.19
CA TYR A 185 -1.38 -0.56 1.03
C TYR A 185 -2.91 -0.67 1.12
N VAL A 186 -3.65 0.44 1.03
CA VAL A 186 -5.13 0.41 0.88
C VAL A 186 -5.52 -0.39 -0.38
N PHE A 187 -4.82 -0.21 -1.51
CA PHE A 187 -5.07 -0.99 -2.73
C PHE A 187 -4.73 -2.48 -2.56
N VAL A 188 -3.68 -2.78 -1.79
CA VAL A 188 -3.29 -4.16 -1.43
C VAL A 188 -4.37 -4.80 -0.56
N LYS A 189 -4.90 -4.10 0.45
CA LYS A 189 -6.00 -4.59 1.28
C LYS A 189 -7.24 -4.91 0.45
N ARG A 190 -7.59 -4.04 -0.50
CA ARG A 190 -8.71 -4.29 -1.43
C ARG A 190 -8.47 -5.49 -2.34
N TRP A 191 -7.23 -5.71 -2.78
CA TRP A 191 -6.86 -6.92 -3.50
C TRP A 191 -6.98 -8.17 -2.61
N LEU A 192 -6.49 -8.11 -1.37
CA LEU A 192 -6.58 -9.22 -0.40
C LEU A 192 -8.02 -9.64 -0.16
N SER A 193 -8.94 -8.68 -0.02
CA SER A 193 -10.35 -9.01 0.14
C SER A 193 -10.98 -9.70 -1.06
N LYS A 194 -10.54 -9.38 -2.28
CA LYS A 194 -10.97 -10.12 -3.46
C LYS A 194 -10.36 -11.52 -3.51
N ALA A 195 -9.07 -11.64 -3.15
CA ALA A 195 -8.32 -12.88 -3.27
C ALA A 195 -8.67 -13.90 -2.18
N PHE A 196 -8.98 -13.43 -0.96
CA PHE A 196 -9.26 -14.24 0.21
C PHE A 196 -10.48 -13.69 0.97
N PRO A 197 -11.70 -13.78 0.37
CA PRO A 197 -12.89 -13.08 0.85
C PRO A 197 -13.39 -13.53 2.23
N PHE A 198 -13.09 -14.76 2.64
CA PHE A 198 -13.49 -15.26 3.96
C PHE A 198 -12.54 -14.79 5.07
N LEU A 199 -11.27 -14.54 4.72
CA LEU A 199 -10.27 -14.02 5.66
C LEU A 199 -10.29 -12.49 5.74
N PHE A 200 -10.57 -11.82 4.62
CA PHE A 200 -10.64 -10.37 4.51
C PHE A 200 -12.00 -9.96 3.92
N PRO A 201 -13.11 -10.07 4.69
CA PRO A 201 -14.41 -9.64 4.21
C PRO A 201 -14.37 -8.15 3.80
N LEU A 202 -15.02 -7.81 2.69
CA LEU A 202 -15.33 -6.43 2.35
C LEU A 202 -16.65 -6.07 3.01
N ASP A 203 -16.64 -5.03 3.83
CA ASP A 203 -17.88 -4.34 4.21
C ASP A 203 -18.30 -3.45 3.03
N ASP A 204 -19.12 -3.99 2.12
CA ASP A 204 -19.72 -3.23 1.01
C ASP A 204 -21.05 -2.55 1.41
N GLU A 205 -21.45 -2.58 2.69
CA GLU A 205 -22.67 -1.90 3.16
C GLU A 205 -22.45 -0.37 3.23
N PRO A 206 -23.38 0.45 2.67
CA PRO A 206 -23.35 1.89 2.82
C PRO A 206 -23.38 2.29 4.30
N GLU A 207 -22.57 3.28 4.68
CA GLU A 207 -22.34 3.72 6.06
C GLU A 207 -23.62 4.13 6.84
N GLU A 208 -24.74 4.36 6.15
CA GLU A 208 -26.01 4.84 6.73
C GLU A 208 -26.67 3.88 7.74
N LYS A 209 -26.25 2.60 7.81
CA LYS A 209 -26.80 1.63 8.78
C LYS A 209 -25.92 1.35 10.00
N ARG A 210 -24.85 2.12 10.23
CA ARG A 210 -23.97 1.91 11.40
C ARG A 210 -24.37 2.76 12.60
N ASN A 211 -25.24 2.20 13.45
CA ASN A 211 -25.38 2.61 14.86
C ASN A 211 -24.30 1.97 15.78
N SER A 212 -23.21 1.48 15.23
CA SER A 212 -22.10 0.86 15.98
C SER A 212 -20.74 1.43 15.56
N PRO A 213 -19.76 1.52 16.49
CA PRO A 213 -18.46 2.14 16.22
C PRO A 213 -17.72 1.41 15.09
N ALA A 214 -16.84 2.15 14.42
CA ALA A 214 -15.97 1.75 13.31
C ALA A 214 -15.63 0.25 13.26
N ALA A 215 -15.65 -0.31 12.04
CA ALA A 215 -15.39 -1.72 11.73
C ALA A 215 -14.32 -2.33 12.66
N PRO A 216 -14.62 -3.47 13.33
CA PRO A 216 -13.74 -4.05 14.33
C PRO A 216 -12.37 -4.28 13.71
N SER A 217 -11.33 -3.75 14.36
CA SER A 217 -9.95 -4.05 13.97
C SER A 217 -9.78 -5.56 13.94
N VAL A 218 -9.26 -6.08 12.82
CA VAL A 218 -9.00 -7.52 12.66
C VAL A 218 -8.13 -7.99 13.82
N ASN A 219 -8.70 -8.78 14.73
CA ASN A 219 -7.95 -9.37 15.84
C ASN A 219 -7.17 -10.58 15.30
N TRP A 220 -5.95 -10.31 14.86
CA TRP A 220 -5.07 -11.34 14.31
C TRP A 220 -4.73 -12.44 15.30
N LEU A 221 -4.72 -12.15 16.61
CA LEU A 221 -4.50 -13.16 17.64
C LEU A 221 -5.67 -14.15 17.67
N ASP A 222 -6.92 -13.67 17.71
CA ASP A 222 -8.09 -14.56 17.67
C ASP A 222 -8.14 -15.41 16.40
N ILE A 223 -7.80 -14.82 15.24
CA ILE A 223 -7.73 -15.54 13.96
C ILE A 223 -6.62 -16.60 13.99
N PHE A 224 -5.47 -16.28 14.59
CA PHE A 224 -4.35 -17.19 14.72
C PHE A 224 -4.65 -18.32 15.70
N ASP A 225 -5.18 -18.01 16.88
CA ASP A 225 -5.55 -18.96 17.93
C ASP A 225 -6.65 -19.90 17.45
N ALA A 226 -7.69 -19.38 16.77
CA ALA A 226 -8.72 -20.21 16.15
C ALA A 226 -8.16 -21.14 15.05
N PHE A 227 -7.00 -20.83 14.49
CA PHE A 227 -6.38 -21.60 13.43
C PHE A 227 -5.34 -22.61 13.93
N VAL A 228 -4.55 -22.26 14.94
CA VAL A 228 -3.58 -23.17 15.55
C VAL A 228 -4.28 -24.13 16.52
N GLY A 229 -5.37 -23.69 17.16
CA GLY A 229 -6.02 -24.45 18.22
C GLY A 229 -5.08 -24.63 19.41
N ASP A 230 -5.17 -25.78 20.08
CA ASP A 230 -4.32 -26.11 21.24
C ASP A 230 -2.90 -26.61 20.87
N ASP A 231 -2.57 -26.72 19.57
CA ASP A 231 -1.29 -27.28 19.12
C ASP A 231 -0.18 -26.21 19.07
N VAL A 232 0.21 -25.76 20.27
CA VAL A 232 1.25 -24.74 20.51
C VAL A 232 2.58 -25.09 19.84
N ALA A 233 2.88 -26.39 19.69
CA ALA A 233 4.11 -26.88 19.08
C ALA A 233 4.28 -26.50 17.59
N VAL A 234 3.20 -26.09 16.91
CA VAL A 234 3.21 -25.72 15.49
C VAL A 234 3.12 -24.21 15.27
N MET A 235 3.00 -23.40 16.34
CA MET A 235 2.86 -21.93 16.25
C MET A 235 3.97 -21.27 15.43
N GLU A 236 5.23 -21.55 15.76
CA GLU A 236 6.40 -20.95 15.09
C GLU A 236 6.41 -21.26 13.58
N LYS A 237 5.94 -22.45 13.20
CA LYS A 237 5.86 -22.88 11.80
C LYS A 237 4.83 -22.04 11.02
N TYR A 238 3.70 -21.71 11.63
CA TYR A 238 2.69 -20.89 11.00
C TYR A 238 3.08 -19.41 10.95
N GLN A 239 3.67 -18.89 12.02
CA GLN A 239 4.20 -17.53 12.09
C GLN A 239 5.22 -17.25 10.98
N ALA A 240 6.16 -18.18 10.78
CA ALA A 240 7.22 -18.07 9.78
C ALA A 240 6.81 -18.52 8.35
N MET A 241 5.58 -18.99 8.17
CA MET A 241 5.05 -19.42 6.88
C MET A 241 4.96 -18.25 5.89
N PRO A 242 5.24 -18.46 4.59
CA PRO A 242 4.96 -17.45 3.58
C PRO A 242 3.49 -16.99 3.63
N VAL A 243 3.27 -15.69 3.64
CA VAL A 243 1.95 -15.10 3.92
C VAL A 243 0.87 -15.59 2.95
N ALA A 244 1.19 -15.74 1.67
CA ALA A 244 0.25 -16.23 0.66
C ALA A 244 -0.22 -17.67 0.94
N THR A 245 0.66 -18.51 1.48
CA THR A 245 0.32 -19.87 1.88
C THR A 245 -0.59 -19.85 3.11
N ALA A 246 -0.25 -19.04 4.11
CA ALA A 246 -1.06 -18.89 5.32
C ALA A 246 -2.48 -18.41 4.98
N PHE A 247 -2.62 -17.37 4.16
CA PHE A 247 -3.92 -16.87 3.72
C PHE A 247 -4.74 -17.91 2.97
N ARG A 248 -4.13 -18.69 2.08
CA ARG A 248 -4.83 -19.77 1.37
C ARG A 248 -5.37 -20.83 2.34
N LEU A 249 -4.59 -21.22 3.34
CA LEU A 249 -5.01 -22.20 4.35
C LEU A 249 -6.12 -21.66 5.24
N LEU A 250 -5.95 -20.45 5.78
CA LEU A 250 -6.92 -19.74 6.62
C LEU A 250 -8.26 -19.56 5.89
N ASN A 251 -8.22 -18.98 4.69
CA ASN A 251 -9.41 -18.73 3.88
C ASN A 251 -10.17 -20.03 3.55
N LYS A 252 -9.44 -21.12 3.27
CA LYS A 252 -10.06 -22.45 3.06
C LYS A 252 -10.75 -22.94 4.33
N ARG A 253 -10.08 -22.88 5.48
CA ARG A 253 -10.65 -23.36 6.75
C ARG A 253 -11.87 -22.56 7.18
N ILE A 254 -11.84 -21.22 7.09
CA ILE A 254 -13.00 -20.38 7.43
C ILE A 254 -14.20 -20.75 6.55
N ARG A 255 -13.99 -20.90 5.25
CA ARG A 255 -15.03 -21.34 4.31
C ARG A 255 -15.61 -22.71 4.67
N ASP A 256 -14.75 -23.68 4.96
CA ASP A 256 -15.18 -25.05 5.25
C ASP A 256 -15.93 -25.12 6.61
N ALA A 257 -15.50 -24.35 7.62
CA ALA A 257 -16.21 -24.22 8.90
C ALA A 257 -17.58 -23.52 8.75
N GLN A 258 -17.70 -22.51 7.90
CA GLN A 258 -18.98 -21.87 7.58
C GLN A 258 -19.96 -22.81 6.86
N LYS A 259 -19.45 -23.76 6.06
CA LYS A 259 -20.28 -24.78 5.41
C LYS A 259 -20.82 -25.83 6.38
N GLN A 260 -20.06 -26.19 7.42
CA GLN A 260 -20.49 -27.18 8.42
C GLN A 260 -21.54 -26.62 9.40
N LYS A 261 -21.66 -25.29 9.50
CA LYS A 261 -22.69 -24.62 10.31
C LYS A 261 -24.02 -24.42 9.55
N LYS A 262 -24.10 -24.80 8.28
CA LYS A 262 -25.32 -24.79 7.46
C LYS A 262 -25.82 -26.22 7.28
#